data_AF-A0A957F362-F1
#
_entry.id   AF-A0A957F362-F1
#
_cell.length_a   1.000
_cell.length_b   1.000
_cell.length_c   1.000
_cell.angle_alpha   90.00
_cell.angle_beta   90.00
_cell.angle_gamma   90.00
#
_symmetry.space_group_name_H-M   'P 1'
#
loop_
_entity.id
_entity.type
_entity.pdbx_description
1 polymer ?
#
loop_
_entity_poly.entity_id
_entity_poly.type
_entity_poly.pdbx_seq_one_letter_code
_entity_poly.pdbx_strand_id
1 'polypeptide(L)'
;MTQPVLEQFDTVRTTVSFPKTLIERGQHFVDVGIVPSRNALIVAALESFLDELEGAEIDRQFAAMADDEAYRAFASSEAEAFAESDWEALTIAEGQGHEAG
;
A
#
# COMPACT_ATOMS: atom_id res chain seq x y z
N MET A 1 11.22 -22.28 21.75
CA MET A 1 9.90 -21.82 22.22
C MET A 1 9.77 -20.37 21.80
N THR A 2 9.05 -20.10 20.71
CA THR A 2 8.91 -18.76 20.13
C THR A 2 7.73 -18.07 20.83
N GLN A 3 8.00 -16.96 21.52
CA GLN A 3 6.97 -16.15 22.18
C GLN A 3 5.98 -15.56 21.16
N PRO A 4 4.69 -15.38 21.53
CA PRO A 4 3.69 -14.84 20.63
C PRO A 4 3.86 -13.33 20.48
N VAL A 5 3.89 -12.87 19.23
CA VAL A 5 4.13 -11.49 18.76
C VAL A 5 3.11 -10.45 19.31
N LEU A 6 2.12 -10.86 20.09
CA LEU A 6 1.03 -9.99 20.55
C LEU A 6 1.31 -9.24 21.87
N GLU A 7 2.36 -9.58 22.63
CA GLU A 7 2.71 -8.85 23.87
C GLU A 7 3.37 -7.47 23.62
N GLN A 8 3.66 -7.12 22.37
CA GLN A 8 4.34 -5.86 22.00
C GLN A 8 3.41 -4.77 21.46
N PHE A 9 2.10 -5.00 21.34
CA PHE A 9 1.16 -4.04 20.77
C PHE A 9 0.10 -3.63 21.79
N ASP A 10 -0.20 -2.32 21.84
CA ASP A 10 -1.35 -1.79 22.59
C ASP A 10 -2.63 -2.27 21.92
N THR A 11 -3.34 -3.20 22.57
CA THR A 11 -4.50 -3.89 21.98
C THR A 11 -5.77 -3.58 22.75
N VAL A 12 -6.84 -3.28 22.02
CA VAL A 12 -8.19 -3.10 22.58
C VAL A 12 -9.03 -4.35 22.29
N ARG A 13 -9.63 -4.93 23.33
CA ARG A 13 -10.52 -6.08 23.19
C ARG A 13 -11.87 -5.64 22.62
N THR A 14 -12.15 -6.07 21.40
CA THR A 14 -13.40 -5.76 20.69
C THR A 14 -14.21 -7.04 20.43
N THR A 15 -15.54 -6.94 20.51
CA THR A 15 -16.45 -8.03 20.13
C THR A 15 -17.11 -7.70 18.80
N VAL A 16 -16.99 -8.60 17.83
CA VAL A 16 -17.50 -8.42 16.47
C VAL A 16 -18.25 -9.67 16.04
N SER A 17 -19.26 -9.49 15.18
CA SER A 17 -20.04 -10.58 14.63
C SER A 17 -19.52 -10.95 13.24
N PHE A 18 -19.22 -12.24 13.04
CA PHE A 18 -18.77 -12.77 11.76
C PHE A 18 -19.73 -13.85 11.26
N PRO A 19 -19.89 -14.01 9.93
CA PRO A 19 -20.56 -15.18 9.37
C PRO A 19 -19.90 -16.47 9.86
N LYS A 20 -20.72 -17.44 10.30
CA LYS A 20 -20.22 -18.73 10.81
C LYS A 20 -19.29 -19.42 9.82
N THR A 21 -19.66 -19.43 8.54
CA THR A 21 -18.88 -20.04 7.46
C THR A 21 -17.50 -19.39 7.29
N LEU A 22 -17.37 -18.09 7.55
CA LEU A 22 -16.09 -17.38 7.47
C LEU A 22 -15.17 -17.81 8.62
N ILE A 23 -15.70 -17.92 9.83
CA ILE A 23 -14.95 -18.40 10.99
C ILE A 23 -14.48 -19.85 10.78
N GLU A 24 -15.34 -20.71 10.26
CA GLU A 24 -15.00 -22.11 9.97
C GLU A 24 -13.90 -22.23 8.92
N ARG A 25 -14.01 -21.45 7.82
CA ARG A 25 -12.97 -21.39 6.80
C ARG A 25 -11.65 -20.87 7.36
N GLY A 26 -11.67 -19.80 8.15
CA GLY A 26 -10.48 -19.25 8.79
C GLY A 26 -9.84 -20.24 9.77
N GLN A 27 -10.65 -20.97 10.54
CA GLN A 27 -10.17 -21.96 11.49
C GLN A 27 -9.38 -23.08 10.81
N HIS A 28 -9.82 -23.54 9.63
CA HIS A 28 -9.07 -24.54 8.87
C HIS A 28 -7.60 -24.16 8.67
N PHE A 29 -7.32 -22.91 8.30
CA PHE A 29 -5.96 -22.41 8.09
C PHE A 29 -5.13 -22.28 9.37
N VAL A 30 -5.80 -22.06 10.50
CA VAL A 30 -5.17 -22.09 11.81
C VAL A 30 -4.84 -23.53 12.23
N ASP A 31 -5.76 -24.47 12.01
CA ASP A 31 -5.59 -25.88 12.36
C ASP A 31 -4.43 -26.54 11.62
N VAL A 32 -4.27 -26.22 10.32
CA VAL A 32 -3.15 -26.71 9.51
C VAL A 32 -1.85 -25.96 9.73
N GLY A 33 -1.84 -24.95 10.63
CA GLY A 33 -0.65 -24.20 11.03
C GLY A 33 -0.14 -23.17 10.02
N ILE A 34 -0.92 -22.83 8.99
CA ILE A 34 -0.56 -21.77 8.03
C ILE A 34 -0.60 -20.40 8.72
N VAL A 35 -1.58 -20.18 9.60
CA VAL A 35 -1.72 -18.93 10.35
C VAL A 35 -1.66 -19.22 11.85
N PRO A 36 -0.88 -18.47 12.63
CA PRO A 36 -0.63 -18.81 14.03
C PRO A 36 -1.86 -18.66 14.93
N SER A 37 -2.84 -17.83 14.55
CA SER A 37 -4.10 -17.69 15.29
C SER A 37 -5.18 -17.03 14.46
N ARG A 38 -6.44 -17.16 14.90
CA ARG A 38 -7.57 -16.39 14.32
C ARG A 38 -7.33 -14.89 14.42
N ASN A 39 -6.74 -14.41 15.51
CA ASN A 39 -6.47 -12.99 15.68
C ASN A 39 -5.47 -12.50 14.63
N ALA A 40 -4.38 -13.24 14.41
CA ALA A 40 -3.40 -12.92 13.38
C ALA A 40 -4.03 -12.89 11.97
N LEU A 41 -4.94 -13.84 11.68
CA LEU A 41 -5.69 -13.84 10.41
C LEU A 41 -6.54 -12.58 10.26
N ILE A 42 -7.27 -12.19 11.31
CA ILE A 42 -8.17 -11.03 11.29
C ILE A 42 -7.36 -9.73 11.16
N VAL A 43 -6.27 -9.59 11.90
CA VAL A 43 -5.39 -8.41 11.84
C VAL A 43 -4.81 -8.26 10.44
N ALA A 44 -4.20 -9.30 9.87
CA ALA A 44 -3.61 -9.24 8.54
C ALA A 44 -4.65 -8.92 7.45
N ALA A 45 -5.87 -9.47 7.56
CA ALA A 45 -6.94 -9.16 6.63
C ALA A 45 -7.43 -7.71 6.74
N LEU A 46 -7.49 -7.17 7.97
CA LEU A 46 -7.86 -5.77 8.19
C LEU A 46 -6.78 -4.82 7.66
N GLU A 47 -5.51 -5.07 7.97
CA GLU A 47 -4.37 -4.26 7.49
C GLU A 47 -4.36 -4.20 5.97
N SER A 48 -4.42 -5.35 5.29
CA SER A 48 -4.47 -5.40 3.82
C SER A 48 -5.65 -4.63 3.24
N PHE A 49 -6.82 -4.68 3.88
CA PHE A 49 -7.99 -3.96 3.39
C PHE A 49 -7.90 -2.45 3.67
N LEU A 50 -7.29 -2.05 4.78
CA LEU A 50 -7.05 -0.64 5.08
C LEU A 50 -6.04 -0.04 4.11
N ASP A 51 -4.95 -0.74 3.80
CA ASP A 51 -3.96 -0.30 2.81
C ASP A 51 -4.62 -0.03 1.43
N GLU A 52 -5.51 -0.92 1.00
CA GLU A 52 -6.28 -0.75 -0.23
C GLU A 52 -7.20 0.48 -0.19
N LEU A 53 -7.87 0.72 0.94
CA LEU A 53 -8.76 1.87 1.13
C LEU A 53 -7.97 3.19 1.20
N GLU A 54 -6.83 3.21 1.87
CA GLU A 54 -5.95 4.37 1.94
C GLU A 54 -5.40 4.73 0.55
N GLY A 55 -4.97 3.73 -0.22
CA GLY A 55 -4.59 3.92 -1.62
C GLY A 55 -5.73 4.50 -2.47
N ALA A 56 -6.93 3.93 -2.36
CA ALA A 56 -8.08 4.42 -3.11
C ALA A 56 -8.51 5.85 -2.71
N GLU A 57 -8.31 6.25 -1.46
CA GLU A 57 -8.57 7.61 -1.00
C GLU A 57 -7.55 8.59 -1.57
N ILE A 58 -6.27 8.22 -1.59
CA ILE A 58 -5.22 9.00 -2.26
C ILE A 58 -5.57 9.18 -3.75
N ASP A 59 -5.89 8.09 -4.45
CA ASP A 59 -6.27 8.13 -5.86
C ASP A 59 -7.48 9.04 -6.12
N ARG A 60 -8.48 9.01 -5.23
CA ARG A 60 -9.64 9.91 -5.31
C ARG A 60 -9.25 11.37 -5.15
N GLN A 61 -8.36 11.68 -4.21
CA GLN A 61 -7.87 13.04 -3.99
C GLN A 61 -7.10 13.56 -5.22
N PHE A 62 -6.24 12.73 -5.81
CA PHE A 62 -5.55 13.07 -7.06
C PHE A 62 -6.50 13.21 -8.25
N ALA A 63 -7.51 12.36 -8.37
CA ALA A 63 -8.54 12.49 -9.42
C ALA A 63 -9.29 13.82 -9.30
N ALA A 64 -9.62 14.25 -8.08
CA ALA A 64 -10.25 15.55 -7.85
C ALA A 64 -9.32 16.73 -8.23
N MET A 65 -8.01 16.59 -8.09
CA MET A 65 -7.02 17.57 -8.55
C MET A 65 -6.82 17.57 -10.07
N ALA A 66 -7.02 16.43 -10.75
CA ALA A 66 -6.88 16.34 -12.20
C ALA A 66 -7.91 17.18 -12.96
N ASP A 67 -9.08 17.40 -12.36
CA ASP A 67 -10.12 18.29 -12.91
C ASP A 67 -9.94 19.77 -12.53
N ASP A 68 -8.93 20.10 -11.70
CA ASP A 68 -8.60 21.48 -11.32
C ASP A 68 -7.73 22.13 -12.41
N GLU A 69 -8.29 23.11 -13.11
CA GLU A 69 -7.64 23.83 -14.21
C GLU A 69 -6.42 24.63 -13.77
N ALA A 70 -6.43 25.19 -12.54
CA ALA A 70 -5.30 25.93 -12.01
C ALA A 70 -4.14 24.99 -11.66
N TYR A 71 -4.46 23.82 -11.10
CA TYR A 71 -3.45 22.78 -10.84
C TYR A 71 -2.85 22.25 -12.15
N ARG A 72 -3.65 21.98 -13.17
CA ARG A 72 -3.16 21.53 -14.49
C ARG A 72 -2.26 22.56 -15.16
N ALA A 73 -2.62 23.83 -15.11
CA ALA A 73 -1.82 24.90 -15.69
C ALA A 73 -0.47 25.02 -14.99
N PHE A 74 -0.46 24.99 -13.65
CA PHE A 74 0.76 24.99 -12.85
C PHE A 74 1.65 23.76 -13.10
N ALA A 75 1.06 22.55 -13.07
CA ALA A 75 1.78 21.31 -13.33
C ALA A 75 2.39 21.29 -14.74
N SER A 76 1.70 21.85 -15.73
CA SER A 76 2.22 21.98 -17.09
C SER A 76 3.39 22.96 -17.16
N SER A 77 3.31 24.11 -16.47
CA SER A 77 4.41 25.08 -16.44
C SER A 77 5.65 24.54 -15.73
N GLU A 78 5.47 23.75 -14.67
CA GLU A 78 6.59 23.09 -13.99
C GLU A 78 7.24 22.04 -14.89
N ALA A 79 6.44 21.18 -15.55
CA ALA A 79 6.97 20.19 -16.48
C ALA A 79 7.74 20.82 -17.65
N GLU A 80 7.27 21.96 -18.17
CA GLU A 80 7.98 22.72 -19.21
C GLU A 80 9.30 23.30 -18.68
N ALA A 81 9.32 23.80 -17.44
CA ALA A 81 10.52 24.34 -16.81
C ALA A 81 11.61 23.28 -16.56
N PHE A 82 11.23 22.02 -16.36
CA PHE A 82 12.16 20.90 -16.12
C PHE A 82 12.51 20.09 -17.38
N ALA A 83 11.83 20.32 -18.51
CA ALA A 83 11.99 19.52 -19.73
C ALA A 83 13.43 19.44 -20.24
N GLU A 84 14.18 20.54 -20.21
CA GLU A 84 15.58 20.57 -20.64
C GLU A 84 16.47 19.73 -19.71
N SER A 85 16.26 19.84 -18.40
CA SER A 85 17.01 19.07 -17.41
C SER A 85 16.72 17.57 -17.49
N ASP A 86 15.49 17.17 -17.84
CA ASP A 86 15.12 15.76 -18.01
C ASP A 86 15.83 15.15 -19.24
N TRP A 87 15.97 15.91 -20.34
CA TRP A 87 16.72 15.49 -21.52
C TRP A 87 18.23 15.35 -21.24
N GLU A 88 18.80 16.28 -20.48
CA GLU A 88 20.20 16.18 -20.05
C GLU A 88 20.42 14.95 -19.15
N ALA A 89 19.53 14.71 -18.19
CA ALA A 89 19.60 13.55 -17.32
C ALA A 89 19.48 12.22 -18.08
N LEU A 90 18.57 12.13 -19.07
CA LEU A 90 18.44 10.96 -19.94
C LEU A 90 19.73 10.73 -20.76
N THR A 91 20.28 11.77 -21.34
CA THR A 91 21.51 11.69 -22.15
C THR A 91 22.71 11.23 -21.31
N ILE A 92 22.81 11.69 -20.06
CA ILE A 92 23.85 11.26 -19.12
C ILE A 92 23.65 9.78 -18.75
N ALA A 93 22.42 9.36 -18.48
CA ALA A 93 22.11 7.97 -18.14
C ALA A 93 22.41 7.00 -19.30
N GLU A 94 22.11 7.39 -20.54
CA GLU A 94 22.40 6.61 -21.74
C GLU A 94 23.91 6.57 -22.06
N GLY A 95 24.63 7.68 -21.84
CA GLY A 95 26.08 7.73 -22.00
C GLY A 95 26.85 6.87 -20.99
N GLN A 96 26.35 6.77 -19.75
CA GLN A 96 26.95 5.92 -18.70
C GLN A 96 26.67 4.43 -18.89
N GLY A 97 25.65 4.05 -19.68
CA GLY A 97 25.33 2.66 -20.01
C GLY A 97 26.24 2.03 -21.08
N HIS A 98 27.08 2.82 -21.77
CA HIS A 98 27.90 2.34 -22.89
C HIS A 98 29.37 2.01 -22.54
N GLU A 99 29.82 2.28 -21.30
CA GLU A 99 31.20 2.00 -20.85
C GLU A 99 31.34 0.71 -20.00
N ALA A 100 30.26 -0.07 -19.83
CA ALA A 100 30.26 -1.33 -19.09
C ALA A 100 29.96 -2.56 -19.98
N GLY A 101 30.63 -2.64 -21.13
CA GLY A 101 30.64 -3.80 -22.04
C GLY A 101 32.04 -4.32 -22.31
#